data_AF-A0A355B7S5-F1
#
_entry.id   AF-A0A355B7S5-F1
#
_cell.length_a   1.000
_cell.length_b   1.000
_cell.length_c   1.000
_cell.angle_alpha   90.00
_cell.angle_beta   90.00
_cell.angle_gamma   90.00
#
_symmetry.space_group_name_H-M   'P 1'
#
loop_
_entity.id
_entity.type
_entity.pdbx_description
1 polymer ?
#
loop_
_entity_poly.entity_id
_entity_poly.type
_entity_poly.pdbx_seq_one_letter_code
_entity_poly.pdbx_strand_id
1 'polypeptide(L)'
;MLYCRYVNNVKFKQEDTLSKVYQMLHANGIKIKRSRIDCDSFTKAVLNVVQENSELFYIRAQRCSELTANIKGVEKWKKVTIGTKEFGEDKSYRYVVSREYNQTNQIDIFQGDSFIYRAIITNDSQNSDEEIVFYYNQRGGSKKIFDEMNNDFGGDLPFSFLEQNTVYILIRAMSRNFYLYFLEKIASKISFI
;
A
#
# COMPACT_ATOMS: atom_id res chain seq x y z
N MET A 1 -23.40 8.94 2.25
CA MET A 1 -22.22 9.67 1.72
C MET A 1 -21.03 9.35 2.64
N LEU A 2 -20.22 8.35 2.31
CA LEU A 2 -19.09 7.91 3.14
C LEU A 2 -17.80 8.60 2.73
N TYR A 3 -17.57 9.77 3.33
CA TYR A 3 -16.24 10.33 3.44
C TYR A 3 -15.83 10.17 4.90
N CYS A 4 -14.81 9.36 5.19
CA CYS A 4 -14.00 9.58 6.37
C CYS A 4 -13.19 10.87 6.10
N ARG A 5 -13.83 12.03 6.30
CA ARG A 5 -13.19 13.34 6.24
C ARG A 5 -12.31 13.50 7.48
N TYR A 6 -11.17 12.83 7.47
CA TYR A 6 -10.01 13.27 8.23
C TYR A 6 -8.99 13.81 7.21
N VAL A 7 -8.87 15.14 7.22
CA VAL A 7 -7.80 15.87 6.53
C VAL A 7 -6.56 15.71 7.41
N ASN A 8 -5.78 14.66 7.15
CA ASN A 8 -4.39 14.62 7.57
C ASN A 8 -3.55 15.25 6.45
N ASN A 9 -2.57 16.09 6.79
CA ASN A 9 -1.63 16.72 5.84
C ASN A 9 -0.90 15.72 4.93
N VAL A 10 -0.91 14.43 5.28
CA VAL A 10 -0.34 13.32 4.51
C VAL A 10 -1.04 13.11 3.15
N LYS A 11 -2.30 13.55 2.98
CA LYS A 11 -3.12 13.30 1.77
C LYS A 11 -2.87 14.27 0.61
N PHE A 12 -1.94 15.23 0.74
CA PHE A 12 -1.75 16.28 -0.24
C PHE A 12 -1.23 15.75 -1.59
N LYS A 13 -1.95 16.03 -2.69
CA LYS A 13 -1.57 15.75 -4.10
C LYS A 13 -1.15 14.30 -4.41
N GLN A 14 -1.67 13.32 -3.67
CA GLN A 14 -1.36 11.91 -3.94
C GLN A 14 -1.95 11.45 -5.28
N GLU A 15 -3.14 11.93 -5.65
CA GLU A 15 -3.75 11.65 -6.95
C GLU A 15 -2.91 12.19 -8.12
N ASP A 16 -2.42 13.43 -8.01
CA ASP A 16 -1.55 14.07 -9.01
C ASP A 16 -0.25 13.28 -9.17
N THR A 17 0.32 12.87 -8.04
CA THR A 17 1.59 12.13 -8.02
C THR A 17 1.43 10.76 -8.67
N LEU A 18 0.39 10.02 -8.30
CA LEU A 18 0.09 8.72 -8.91
C LEU A 18 -0.20 8.86 -10.40
N SER A 19 -1.01 9.85 -10.80
CA SER A 19 -1.35 10.10 -12.20
C SER A 19 -0.10 10.35 -13.04
N LYS A 20 0.84 11.18 -12.56
CA LYS A 20 2.12 11.43 -13.24
C LYS A 20 2.97 10.17 -13.36
N VAL A 21 3.02 9.34 -12.31
CA VAL A 21 3.75 8.06 -12.34
C VAL A 21 3.15 7.12 -13.39
N TYR A 22 1.82 6.93 -13.40
CA TYR A 22 1.17 6.09 -14.39
C TYR A 22 1.35 6.61 -15.82
N GLN A 23 1.19 7.91 -16.04
CA GLN A 23 1.43 8.54 -17.35
C GLN A 23 2.85 8.33 -17.84
N MET A 24 3.85 8.51 -16.97
CA MET A 24 5.25 8.26 -17.29
C MET A 24 5.48 6.78 -17.66
N LEU A 25 4.93 5.85 -16.90
CA LEU A 25 5.09 4.41 -17.18
C LEU A 25 4.41 4.02 -18.49
N HIS A 26 3.19 4.52 -18.74
CA HIS A 26 2.46 4.30 -19.99
C HIS A 26 3.20 4.89 -21.20
N ALA A 27 3.76 6.09 -21.06
CA ALA A 27 4.57 6.73 -22.11
C ALA A 27 5.83 5.91 -22.47
N ASN A 28 6.33 5.10 -21.53
CA ASN A 28 7.43 4.17 -21.75
C ASN A 28 6.96 2.74 -22.11
N GLY A 29 5.68 2.55 -22.44
CA GLY A 29 5.12 1.26 -22.84
C GLY A 29 4.96 0.25 -21.71
N ILE A 30 5.06 0.67 -20.44
CA ILE A 30 4.96 -0.19 -19.27
C ILE A 30 3.50 -0.27 -18.82
N LYS A 31 2.90 -1.46 -18.94
CA LYS A 31 1.56 -1.75 -18.42
C LYS A 31 1.64 -2.24 -16.98
N ILE A 32 0.80 -1.69 -16.10
CA ILE A 32 0.80 -2.07 -14.69
C ILE A 32 -0.23 -3.18 -14.45
N LYS A 33 0.27 -4.34 -14.06
CA LYS A 33 -0.59 -5.48 -13.70
C LYS A 33 -1.21 -5.33 -12.30
N ARG A 34 -0.41 -4.91 -11.31
CA ARG A 34 -0.83 -4.87 -9.90
C ARG A 34 -0.35 -3.62 -9.19
N SER A 35 -1.23 -2.96 -8.46
CA SER A 35 -0.92 -1.80 -7.63
C SER A 35 -1.25 -2.04 -6.15
N ARG A 36 -0.31 -1.78 -5.24
CA ARG A 36 -0.50 -1.86 -3.78
C ARG A 36 -0.36 -0.48 -3.16
N ILE A 37 -1.41 0.02 -2.52
CA ILE A 37 -1.49 1.40 -2.02
C ILE A 37 -1.88 1.40 -0.54
N ASP A 38 -1.27 2.28 0.26
CA ASP A 38 -1.53 2.36 1.70
C ASP A 38 -2.83 3.09 2.06
N CYS A 39 -3.24 2.94 3.31
CA CYS A 39 -4.47 3.49 3.85
C CYS A 39 -4.54 5.02 3.86
N ASP A 40 -3.40 5.70 3.91
CA ASP A 40 -3.39 7.16 3.85
C ASP A 40 -3.87 7.68 2.49
N SER A 41 -3.76 6.87 1.44
CA SER A 41 -4.24 7.19 0.10
C SER A 41 -5.68 6.77 -0.16
N PHE A 42 -6.42 6.33 0.85
CA PHE A 42 -7.81 5.88 0.68
C PHE A 42 -8.76 7.06 0.43
N THR A 43 -8.80 7.51 -0.82
CA THR A 43 -9.71 8.52 -1.36
C THR A 43 -10.33 8.02 -2.66
N LYS A 44 -11.53 8.52 -3.00
CA LYS A 44 -12.22 8.15 -4.25
C LYS A 44 -11.37 8.50 -5.49
N ALA A 45 -10.67 9.63 -5.45
CA ALA A 45 -9.82 10.07 -6.54
C ALA A 45 -8.63 9.12 -6.77
N VAL A 46 -7.93 8.72 -5.71
CA VAL A 46 -6.85 7.73 -5.82
C VAL A 46 -7.38 6.37 -6.32
N LEU A 47 -8.54 5.93 -5.83
CA LEU A 47 -9.17 4.68 -6.29
C LEU A 47 -9.41 4.72 -7.81
N ASN A 48 -9.97 5.82 -8.32
CA ASN A 48 -10.22 5.99 -9.75
C ASN A 48 -8.91 5.97 -10.56
N VAL A 49 -7.91 6.76 -10.16
CA VAL A 49 -6.60 6.80 -10.83
C VAL A 49 -5.95 5.42 -10.87
N VAL A 50 -5.96 4.69 -9.75
CA VAL A 50 -5.34 3.37 -9.68
C VAL A 50 -6.12 2.35 -10.52
N GLN A 51 -7.45 2.38 -10.49
CA GLN A 51 -8.29 1.48 -11.28
C GLN A 51 -8.11 1.69 -12.79
N GLU A 52 -8.03 2.94 -13.24
CA GLU A 52 -7.87 3.26 -14.66
C GLU A 52 -6.51 2.82 -15.22
N ASN A 53 -5.50 2.72 -14.34
CA ASN A 53 -4.12 2.53 -14.75
C ASN A 53 -3.51 1.20 -14.28
N SER A 54 -4.27 0.32 -13.63
CA SER A 54 -3.81 -1.01 -13.21
C SER A 54 -4.88 -2.09 -13.40
N GLU A 55 -4.46 -3.29 -13.82
CA GLU A 55 -5.39 -4.42 -13.98
C GLU A 55 -5.99 -4.86 -12.64
N LEU A 56 -5.14 -4.95 -11.61
CA LEU A 56 -5.53 -5.31 -10.25
C LEU A 56 -4.99 -4.28 -9.25
N PHE A 57 -5.78 -3.97 -8.23
CA PHE A 57 -5.35 -3.07 -7.16
C PHE A 57 -5.66 -3.62 -5.79
N TYR A 58 -4.86 -3.20 -4.81
CA TYR A 58 -5.02 -3.55 -3.40
C TYR A 58 -4.76 -2.29 -2.58
N ILE A 59 -5.82 -1.68 -2.06
CA ILE A 59 -5.74 -0.44 -1.28
C ILE A 59 -6.19 -0.74 0.14
N ARG A 60 -5.39 -0.42 1.15
CA ARG A 60 -5.84 -0.58 2.54
C ARG A 60 -6.95 0.42 2.85
N ALA A 61 -8.08 -0.08 3.36
CA ALA A 61 -9.18 0.78 3.76
C ALA A 61 -8.86 1.52 5.06
N GLN A 62 -9.30 2.78 5.15
CA GLN A 62 -9.28 3.50 6.44
C GLN A 62 -10.34 2.91 7.37
N ARG A 63 -10.00 2.87 8.67
CA ARG A 63 -10.96 2.55 9.72
C ARG A 63 -12.06 3.62 9.71
N CYS A 64 -13.31 3.18 9.72
CA CYS A 64 -14.46 4.04 9.94
C CYS A 64 -15.43 3.34 10.89
N SER A 65 -16.25 4.11 11.60
CA SER A 65 -17.23 3.59 12.57
C SER A 65 -18.15 2.53 11.98
N GLU A 66 -18.51 2.65 10.71
CA GLU A 66 -19.34 1.68 9.99
C GLU A 66 -18.61 0.37 9.67
N LEU A 67 -17.33 0.43 9.26
CA LEU A 67 -16.48 -0.76 9.11
C LEU A 67 -16.32 -1.47 10.46
N THR A 68 -16.10 -0.70 11.53
CA THR A 68 -16.00 -1.24 12.89
C THR A 68 -17.31 -1.89 13.35
N ALA A 69 -18.47 -1.28 13.07
CA ALA A 69 -19.77 -1.85 13.44
C ALA A 69 -20.02 -3.18 12.71
N ASN A 70 -19.70 -3.26 11.42
CA ASN A 70 -19.82 -4.48 10.63
C ASN A 70 -18.86 -5.59 11.11
N ILE A 71 -17.65 -5.22 11.55
CA ILE A 71 -16.70 -6.16 12.14
C ILE A 71 -17.21 -6.72 13.48
N LYS A 72 -17.85 -5.89 14.32
CA LYS A 72 -18.39 -6.31 15.62
C LYS A 72 -19.54 -7.32 15.52
N GLY A 73 -20.25 -7.37 14.38
CA GLY A 73 -21.29 -8.37 14.12
C GLY A 73 -20.78 -9.78 13.79
N VAL A 74 -19.46 -9.99 13.71
CA VAL A 74 -18.85 -11.30 13.37
C VAL A 74 -18.69 -12.17 14.61
N GLU A 75 -19.61 -13.12 14.83
CA GLU A 75 -19.57 -14.01 16.01
C GLU A 75 -18.64 -15.22 15.84
N LYS A 76 -18.51 -15.76 14.63
CA LYS A 76 -17.64 -16.91 14.32
C LYS A 76 -16.56 -16.52 13.33
N TRP A 77 -15.34 -16.39 13.83
CA TRP A 77 -14.17 -16.09 13.04
C TRP A 77 -13.63 -17.37 12.39
N LYS A 78 -14.05 -17.60 11.16
CA LYS A 78 -13.37 -18.47 10.20
C LYS A 78 -12.68 -17.56 9.19
N LYS A 79 -11.52 -17.96 8.66
CA LYS A 79 -10.84 -17.18 7.62
C LYS A 79 -11.87 -16.96 6.49
N VAL A 80 -12.26 -15.68 6.31
CA VAL A 80 -13.23 -15.02 5.39
C VAL A 80 -14.74 -15.35 5.54
N THR A 81 -15.72 -14.42 5.56
CA THR A 81 -16.13 -13.28 4.66
C THR A 81 -16.89 -12.21 5.46
N ILE A 82 -16.75 -10.90 5.15
CA ILE A 82 -17.86 -9.90 5.25
C ILE A 82 -17.70 -8.77 4.21
N GLY A 83 -18.75 -8.59 3.39
CA GLY A 83 -19.26 -7.28 2.96
C GLY A 83 -19.08 -6.92 1.49
N THR A 84 -20.15 -7.08 0.70
CA THR A 84 -20.32 -6.36 -0.58
C THR A 84 -20.82 -4.96 -0.26
N LYS A 85 -20.08 -3.93 -0.64
CA LYS A 85 -20.58 -2.55 -0.63
C LYS A 85 -20.66 -2.06 -2.07
N GLU A 86 -21.85 -1.66 -2.49
CA GLU A 86 -22.06 -0.96 -3.75
C GLU A 86 -21.55 0.48 -3.58
N PHE A 87 -20.50 0.81 -4.33
CA PHE A 87 -20.14 2.19 -4.59
C PHE A 87 -20.93 2.62 -5.81
N GLY A 88 -21.61 3.77 -5.70
CA GLY A 88 -22.62 4.24 -6.65
C GLY A 88 -22.26 4.07 -8.13
N GLU A 89 -23.29 3.63 -8.86
CA GLU A 89 -23.41 3.34 -10.28
C GLU A 89 -22.28 2.49 -10.91
N ASP A 90 -22.64 1.21 -11.07
CA ASP A 90 -22.08 0.17 -11.95
C ASP A 90 -20.82 -0.61 -11.53
N LYS A 91 -20.24 -0.42 -10.32
CA LYS A 91 -19.01 -1.16 -9.95
C LYS A 91 -18.98 -1.67 -8.49
N SER A 92 -18.92 -2.99 -8.31
CA SER A 92 -18.76 -3.68 -7.02
C SER A 92 -17.29 -4.01 -6.70
N TYR A 93 -16.80 -3.68 -5.50
CA TYR A 93 -15.45 -4.02 -5.02
C TYR A 93 -15.48 -5.04 -3.88
N ARG A 94 -14.40 -5.81 -3.73
CA ARG A 94 -14.22 -6.79 -2.64
C ARG A 94 -13.47 -6.18 -1.47
N TYR A 95 -13.97 -6.40 -0.26
CA TYR A 95 -13.27 -6.07 1.00
C TYR A 95 -12.72 -7.35 1.65
N VAL A 96 -11.42 -7.34 1.94
CA VAL A 96 -10.71 -8.43 2.62
C VAL A 96 -10.25 -7.93 4.00
N VAL A 97 -10.79 -8.53 5.07
CA VAL A 97 -10.50 -8.12 6.46
C VAL A 97 -9.65 -9.17 7.16
N SER A 98 -8.56 -8.72 7.79
CA SER A 98 -7.72 -9.53 8.67
C SER A 98 -7.69 -8.93 10.08
N ARG A 99 -7.47 -9.78 11.07
CA ARG A 99 -7.26 -9.38 12.46
C ARG A 99 -5.98 -10.00 12.99
N GLU A 100 -5.24 -9.26 13.80
CA GLU A 100 -4.04 -9.73 14.51
C GLU A 100 -4.18 -9.42 15.99
N TYR A 101 -3.62 -10.26 16.86
CA TYR A 101 -3.61 -10.02 18.29
C TYR A 101 -2.67 -8.86 18.63
N ASN A 102 -3.13 -7.94 19.47
CA ASN A 102 -2.31 -6.83 19.95
C ASN A 102 -1.39 -7.30 21.08
N GLN A 103 -0.10 -7.43 20.80
CA GLN A 103 0.92 -7.84 21.78
C GLN A 103 1.11 -6.84 22.93
N THR A 104 0.60 -5.60 22.81
CA THR A 104 0.75 -4.56 23.83
C THR A 104 -0.31 -4.58 24.94
N ASN A 105 -1.27 -5.52 24.93
CA ASN A 105 -2.39 -5.60 25.91
C ASN A 105 -3.19 -4.29 26.11
N GLN A 106 -2.98 -3.25 25.29
CA GLN A 106 -3.84 -2.09 25.25
C GLN A 106 -5.12 -2.47 24.52
N ILE A 107 -6.22 -2.40 25.27
CA ILE A 107 -7.57 -2.56 24.75
C ILE A 107 -7.83 -1.36 23.83
N ASP A 108 -8.14 -1.61 22.56
CA ASP A 108 -8.53 -0.54 21.64
C ASP A 108 -9.88 0.00 22.12
N ILE A 109 -9.91 1.22 22.66
CA ILE A 109 -11.09 1.86 23.27
C ILE A 109 -12.28 1.89 22.30
N PHE A 110 -12.03 1.86 20.98
CA PHE A 110 -13.07 1.86 19.96
C PHE A 110 -13.65 0.47 19.66
N GLN A 111 -12.89 -0.60 19.88
CA GLN A 111 -13.33 -1.97 19.62
C GLN A 111 -13.75 -2.73 20.88
N GLY A 112 -13.15 -2.45 22.03
CA GLY A 112 -13.40 -3.20 23.27
C GLY A 112 -12.74 -4.59 23.27
N ASP A 113 -11.83 -4.85 22.34
CA ASP A 113 -11.06 -6.09 22.25
C ASP A 113 -9.55 -5.82 22.10
N SER A 114 -8.75 -6.89 22.13
CA SER A 114 -7.29 -6.86 21.95
C SER A 114 -6.87 -7.13 20.50
N PHE A 115 -7.74 -6.93 19.50
CA PHE A 115 -7.45 -7.24 18.11
C PHE A 115 -7.25 -5.98 17.24
N ILE A 116 -6.23 -6.02 16.39
CA ILE A 116 -6.00 -5.00 15.36
C ILE A 116 -6.64 -5.48 14.07
N TYR A 117 -7.76 -4.85 13.70
CA TYR A 117 -8.43 -5.09 12.43
C TYR A 117 -7.80 -4.26 11.31
N ARG A 118 -7.62 -4.89 10.14
CA ARG A 118 -7.13 -4.29 8.90
C ARG A 118 -8.03 -4.74 7.76
N ALA A 119 -8.37 -3.83 6.86
CA ALA A 119 -9.19 -4.12 5.69
C ALA A 119 -8.46 -3.68 4.41
N ILE A 120 -8.59 -4.47 3.35
CA ILE A 120 -8.02 -4.23 2.02
C ILE A 120 -9.17 -4.22 1.02
N ILE A 121 -9.19 -3.23 0.13
CA ILE A 121 -10.14 -3.12 -0.97
C ILE A 121 -9.42 -3.51 -2.24
N THR A 122 -10.06 -4.36 -3.03
CA THR A 122 -9.49 -4.88 -4.26
C THR A 122 -10.57 -5.18 -5.30
N ASN A 123 -10.20 -5.11 -6.58
CA ASN A 123 -10.96 -5.66 -7.69
C ASN A 123 -10.57 -7.12 -8.02
N ASP A 124 -9.71 -7.74 -7.21
CA ASP A 124 -9.29 -9.13 -7.35
C ASP A 124 -10.37 -10.10 -6.84
N SER A 125 -11.10 -10.68 -7.79
CA SER A 125 -12.15 -11.68 -7.52
C SER A 125 -11.64 -13.12 -7.57
N GLN A 126 -10.40 -13.36 -8.02
CA GLN A 126 -9.90 -14.70 -8.34
C GLN A 126 -9.07 -15.28 -7.20
N ASN A 127 -8.20 -14.48 -6.59
CA ASN A 127 -7.34 -14.96 -5.51
C ASN A 127 -8.13 -15.17 -4.21
N SER A 128 -7.69 -16.11 -3.38
CA SER A 128 -8.23 -16.28 -2.03
C SER A 128 -7.87 -15.08 -1.15
N ASP A 129 -8.64 -14.85 -0.10
CA ASP A 129 -8.37 -13.76 0.83
C ASP A 129 -7.04 -13.92 1.57
N GLU A 130 -6.61 -15.17 1.79
CA GLU A 130 -5.31 -15.46 2.39
C GLU A 130 -4.18 -15.00 1.47
N GLU A 131 -4.29 -15.30 0.17
CA GLU A 131 -3.34 -14.87 -0.85
C GLU A 131 -3.35 -13.35 -1.00
N ILE A 132 -4.52 -12.70 -0.94
CA ILE A 132 -4.62 -11.24 -1.00
C ILE A 132 -3.94 -10.59 0.22
N VAL A 133 -4.20 -11.10 1.42
CA VAL A 133 -3.55 -10.59 2.64
C VAL A 133 -2.04 -10.84 2.60
N PHE A 134 -1.61 -12.03 2.20
CA PHE A 134 -0.19 -12.36 2.05
C PHE A 134 0.51 -11.46 1.01
N TYR A 135 -0.12 -11.29 -0.15
CA TYR A 135 0.39 -10.43 -1.23
C TYR A 135 0.45 -8.96 -0.82
N TYR A 136 -0.57 -8.47 -0.10
CA TYR A 136 -0.57 -7.11 0.42
C TYR A 136 0.49 -6.91 1.50
N ASN A 137 0.68 -7.87 2.40
CA ASN A 137 1.66 -7.79 3.48
C ASN A 137 3.11 -7.72 2.99
N GLN A 138 3.41 -8.28 1.81
CA GLN A 138 4.71 -8.08 1.14
C GLN A 138 5.03 -6.60 0.82
N ARG A 139 4.06 -5.68 0.92
CA ARG A 139 4.30 -4.23 0.87
C ARG A 139 5.27 -3.75 1.96
N GLY A 140 5.39 -4.48 3.08
CA GLY A 140 6.40 -4.20 4.12
C GLY A 140 7.84 -4.12 3.56
N GLY A 141 8.12 -4.82 2.45
CA GLY A 141 9.40 -4.71 1.74
C GLY A 141 9.71 -3.30 1.25
N SER A 142 8.72 -2.47 0.93
CA SER A 142 8.95 -1.07 0.55
C SER A 142 9.54 -0.23 1.69
N LYS A 143 9.18 -0.53 2.95
CA LYS A 143 9.81 0.14 4.11
C LYS A 143 11.29 -0.23 4.20
N LYS A 144 11.61 -1.51 3.97
CA LYS A 144 13.00 -1.98 3.92
C LYS A 144 13.82 -1.24 2.85
N ILE A 145 13.24 -0.94 1.69
CA ILE A 145 13.90 -0.12 0.66
C ILE A 145 14.28 1.26 1.19
N PHE A 146 13.38 1.93 1.92
CA PHE A 146 13.69 3.22 2.54
C PHE A 146 14.76 3.11 3.61
N ASP A 147 14.72 2.06 4.44
CA ASP A 147 15.72 1.81 5.49
C ASP A 147 17.11 1.56 4.87
N GLU A 148 17.20 0.71 3.84
CA GLU A 148 18.44 0.44 3.07
C GLU A 148 18.95 1.72 2.41
N MET A 149 18.07 2.48 1.76
CA MET A 149 18.46 3.76 1.19
C MET A 149 19.06 4.66 2.28
N ASN A 150 18.43 4.77 3.46
CA ASN A 150 18.83 5.68 4.54
C ASN A 150 20.15 5.28 5.18
N ASN A 151 20.35 3.99 5.41
CA ASN A 151 21.53 3.49 6.10
C ASN A 151 22.72 3.33 5.16
N ASP A 152 22.50 2.87 3.92
CA ASP A 152 23.59 2.38 3.06
C ASP A 152 23.93 3.35 1.91
N PHE A 153 22.99 4.25 1.54
CA PHE A 153 23.17 5.15 0.39
C PHE A 153 23.06 6.65 0.76
N GLY A 154 23.16 6.99 2.04
CA GLY A 154 23.19 8.37 2.55
C GLY A 154 21.80 8.91 2.90
N GLY A 155 21.47 8.88 4.20
CA GLY A 155 20.16 9.31 4.71
C GLY A 155 19.95 10.82 4.75
N ASP A 156 21.00 11.58 5.07
CA ASP A 156 20.91 13.03 5.24
C ASP A 156 20.82 13.76 3.91
N LEU A 157 20.17 14.93 3.92
CA LEU A 157 20.05 15.83 2.77
C LEU A 157 21.16 16.89 2.87
N PRO A 158 22.27 16.76 2.10
CA PRO A 158 23.48 17.53 2.35
C PRO A 158 23.43 18.96 1.80
N PHE A 159 22.42 19.30 1.00
CA PHE A 159 22.33 20.59 0.32
C PHE A 159 21.31 21.51 0.98
N SER A 160 21.53 22.82 0.86
CA SER A 160 20.60 23.84 1.36
C SER A 160 19.37 24.01 0.47
N PHE A 161 19.49 23.72 -0.82
CA PHE A 161 18.43 23.92 -1.81
C PHE A 161 17.70 22.61 -2.14
N LEU A 162 16.38 22.69 -2.31
CA LEU A 162 15.52 21.52 -2.55
C LEU A 162 15.81 20.86 -3.90
N GLU A 163 16.14 21.65 -4.92
CA GLU A 163 16.45 21.19 -6.27
C GLU A 163 17.73 20.34 -6.26
N GLN A 164 18.74 20.78 -5.49
CA GLN A 164 19.99 20.05 -5.31
C GLN A 164 19.76 18.73 -4.56
N ASN A 165 18.96 18.76 -3.49
CA ASN A 165 18.56 17.56 -2.77
C ASN A 165 17.70 16.61 -3.62
N THR A 166 16.92 17.14 -4.57
CA THR A 166 16.14 16.32 -5.51
C THR A 166 17.08 15.53 -6.42
N VAL A 167 18.08 16.18 -7.01
CA VAL A 167 19.11 15.51 -7.82
C VAL A 167 19.89 14.49 -6.98
N TYR A 168 20.25 14.84 -5.74
CA TYR A 168 20.91 13.93 -4.81
C TYR A 168 20.12 12.65 -4.55
N ILE A 169 18.82 12.78 -4.24
CA ILE A 169 17.93 11.63 -3.99
C ILE A 169 17.80 10.75 -5.25
N LEU A 170 17.74 11.35 -6.44
CA LEU A 170 17.70 10.59 -7.70
C LEU A 170 18.98 9.79 -7.93
N ILE A 171 20.16 10.42 -7.75
CA ILE A 171 21.45 9.73 -7.87
C ILE A 171 21.54 8.59 -6.85
N ARG A 172 21.13 8.84 -5.60
CA ARG A 172 21.08 7.83 -4.55
C ARG A 172 20.20 6.63 -4.92
N ALA A 173 19.01 6.87 -5.47
CA ALA A 173 18.13 5.81 -5.95
C ALA A 173 18.77 5.00 -7.09
N MET A 174 19.44 5.66 -8.04
CA MET A 174 20.18 5.00 -9.11
C MET A 174 21.35 4.16 -8.56
N SER A 175 22.14 4.70 -7.63
CA SER A 175 23.25 3.99 -6.99
C SER A 175 22.79 2.71 -6.30
N ARG A 176 21.66 2.73 -5.58
CA ARG A 176 21.07 1.53 -4.99
C ARG A 176 20.71 0.50 -6.05
N ASN A 177 20.06 0.92 -7.13
CA ASN A 177 19.65 0.02 -8.21
C ASN A 177 20.88 -0.60 -8.90
N PHE A 178 21.93 0.17 -9.15
CA PHE A 178 23.18 -0.34 -9.72
C PHE A 178 23.87 -1.32 -8.77
N TYR A 179 23.95 -1.00 -7.49
CA TYR A 179 24.54 -1.89 -6.48
C TYR A 179 23.83 -3.25 -6.44
N LEU A 180 22.49 -3.26 -6.40
CA LEU A 180 21.70 -4.50 -6.42
C LEU A 180 21.91 -5.28 -7.72
N TYR A 181 21.96 -4.60 -8.86
CA TYR A 181 22.24 -5.24 -10.13
C TYR A 181 23.64 -5.89 -10.15
N PHE A 182 24.67 -5.20 -9.66
CA PHE A 182 26.02 -5.76 -9.57
C PHE A 182 26.07 -6.95 -8.61
N LEU A 183 25.44 -6.84 -7.44
CA LEU A 183 25.35 -7.95 -6.49
C LEU A 183 24.68 -9.17 -7.11
N GLU A 184 23.56 -9.00 -7.81
CA GLU A 184 22.87 -10.10 -8.49
C GLU A 184 23.77 -10.76 -9.54
N LYS A 185 24.46 -9.94 -10.36
CA LYS A 185 25.39 -10.46 -11.37
C LYS A 185 26.56 -11.22 -10.75
N ILE A 186 27.15 -10.71 -9.68
CA ILE A 186 28.25 -11.37 -8.98
C ILE A 186 27.75 -12.66 -8.32
N ALA A 187 26.64 -12.61 -7.58
CA ALA A 187 26.03 -13.77 -6.92
C ALA A 187 25.69 -14.88 -7.92
N SER A 188 25.20 -14.54 -9.12
CA SER A 188 24.92 -15.53 -10.18
C SER A 188 26.16 -16.23 -10.76
N LYS A 189 27.36 -15.67 -10.52
CA LYS A 189 28.64 -16.17 -11.03
C LYS A 189 29.50 -16.86 -9.97
N ILE A 190 29.22 -16.61 -8.69
CA ILE A 190 29.91 -17.25 -7.58
C ILE A 190 29.04 -18.41 -7.11
N SER A 191 29.48 -19.64 -7.37
CA SER A 191 28.96 -20.83 -6.71
C SER A 191 29.54 -20.89 -5.29
N PHE A 192 28.95 -20.16 -4.34
CA PHE A 192 29.24 -20.44 -2.94
C PHE A 192 27.95 -20.56 -2.14
N ILE A 193 27.72 -21.81 -1.75
CA ILE A 193 26.60 -22.46 -1.03
C ILE A 193 25.40 -22.79 -1.90
#